data_AF-A0A7D9K8A6-F1
#
_entry.id   AF-A0A7D9K8A6-F1
#
_cell.length_a   1.000
_cell.length_b   1.000
_cell.length_c   1.000
_cell.angle_alpha   90.00
_cell.angle_beta   90.00
_cell.angle_gamma   90.00
#
_symmetry.space_group_name_H-M   'P 1'
#
loop_
_entity.id
_entity.type
_entity.pdbx_description
1 polymer ?
#
loop_
_entity_poly.entity_id
_entity_poly.type
_entity_poly.pdbx_seq_one_letter_code
_entity_poly.pdbx_strand_id
1 'polypeptide(L)' 'MGEGSPASVEFTWTDLYTEDPITIPDISYEQSSILFNLGALHSLLGSREDRVSEEGMKVACTHYQSAAGAFTYIK' A
#
# COMPACT_ATOMS: atom_id res chain seq x y z
N MET A 1 -11.50 -16.12 -1.68
CA MET A 1 -12.87 -15.57 -1.77
C MET A 1 -12.90 -14.79 -3.06
N GLY A 2 -13.06 -15.50 -4.18
CA GLY A 2 -13.14 -14.87 -5.50
C GLY A 2 -14.59 -14.74 -5.95
N GLU A 3 -14.80 -13.95 -6.99
CA GLU A 3 -16.11 -13.65 -7.59
C GLU A 3 -16.95 -14.93 -7.82
N GLY A 4 -18.19 -14.94 -7.32
CA GLY A 4 -19.10 -16.10 -7.39
C GLY A 4 -18.96 -17.13 -6.24
N SER A 5 -18.06 -16.91 -5.28
CA SER A 5 -18.02 -17.70 -4.04
C SER A 5 -19.21 -17.37 -3.12
N PRO A 6 -19.80 -18.34 -2.40
CA PRO A 6 -20.87 -18.06 -1.43
C PRO A 6 -20.45 -17.14 -0.27
N ALA A 7 -19.16 -16.84 -0.14
CA ALA A 7 -18.60 -15.90 0.82
C ALA A 7 -17.96 -14.66 0.15
N SER A 8 -18.32 -14.33 -1.10
CA SER A 8 -17.83 -13.12 -1.76
C SER A 8 -18.44 -11.88 -1.10
N VAL A 9 -17.59 -10.90 -0.79
CA VAL A 9 -17.97 -9.59 -0.26
C VAL A 9 -17.40 -8.54 -1.19
N GLU A 10 -18.18 -7.49 -1.44
CA GLU A 10 -17.76 -6.34 -2.24
C GLU A 10 -16.82 -5.42 -1.43
N PHE A 11 -15.67 -5.10 -2.02
CA PHE A 11 -14.71 -4.14 -1.45
C PHE A 11 -14.64 -2.91 -2.35
N THR A 12 -14.75 -1.73 -1.77
CA THR A 12 -14.73 -0.46 -2.52
C THR A 12 -13.53 0.36 -2.08
N TRP A 13 -12.67 0.73 -3.03
CA TRP A 13 -11.55 1.67 -2.84
C TRP A 13 -11.63 2.79 -3.86
N THR A 14 -11.19 3.99 -3.48
CA THR A 14 -11.11 5.14 -4.39
C THR A 14 -9.80 5.08 -5.18
N ASP A 15 -9.88 5.16 -6.50
CA ASP A 15 -8.70 5.26 -7.35
C ASP A 15 -7.97 6.60 -7.15
N LEU A 16 -6.63 6.55 -7.11
CA LEU A 16 -5.81 7.71 -6.76
C LEU A 16 -5.68 8.74 -7.87
N TYR A 17 -5.97 8.39 -9.12
CA TYR A 17 -5.75 9.26 -10.28
C TYR A 17 -7.06 9.82 -10.84
N THR A 18 -8.10 9.00 -10.82
CA THR A 18 -9.45 9.35 -11.29
C THR A 18 -10.35 9.84 -10.17
N GLU A 19 -10.02 9.53 -8.91
CA GLU A 19 -10.85 9.78 -7.72
C GLU A 19 -12.21 9.05 -7.75
N ASP A 20 -12.38 8.12 -8.67
CA ASP A 20 -13.59 7.32 -8.81
C ASP A 20 -13.58 6.13 -7.83
N PRO A 21 -14.73 5.78 -7.23
CA PRO A 21 -14.85 4.58 -6.42
C PRO A 21 -14.87 3.33 -7.32
N ILE A 22 -14.00 2.37 -7.03
CA ILE A 22 -13.91 1.08 -7.69
C ILE A 22 -14.32 -0.02 -6.70
N THR A 23 -15.39 -0.75 -7.04
CA THR A 23 -15.92 -1.86 -6.25
C THR A 23 -15.60 -3.19 -6.92
N ILE A 24 -14.92 -4.10 -6.19
CA ILE A 24 -14.56 -5.44 -6.68
C ILE A 24 -14.87 -6.47 -5.58
N PRO A 25 -15.63 -7.54 -5.89
CA PRO A 25 -15.97 -8.60 -4.94
C PRO A 25 -14.87 -9.66 -4.81
N ASP A 26 -13.62 -9.22 -4.58
CA ASP A 26 -12.45 -10.08 -4.43
C ASP A 26 -11.61 -9.66 -3.22
N ILE A 27 -11.34 -10.61 -2.32
CA ILE A 27 -10.46 -10.38 -1.18
C ILE A 27 -9.02 -10.04 -1.59
N SER A 28 -8.56 -10.52 -2.74
CA SER A 28 -7.23 -10.19 -3.23
C SER A 28 -7.11 -8.71 -3.63
N TYR A 29 -8.21 -8.10 -4.07
CA TYR A 29 -8.28 -6.65 -4.29
C TYR A 29 -8.15 -5.86 -2.99
N GLU A 30 -8.87 -6.28 -1.93
CA GLU A 30 -8.73 -5.68 -0.59
C GLU A 30 -7.30 -5.80 -0.08
N GLN A 31 -6.71 -7.00 -0.16
CA GLN A 31 -5.34 -7.25 0.30
C GLN A 31 -4.30 -6.39 -0.45
N SER A 32 -4.46 -6.26 -1.76
CA SER A 32 -3.57 -5.45 -2.60
C SER A 32 -3.70 -3.96 -2.27
N SER A 33 -4.93 -3.47 -2.03
CA SER A 33 -5.20 -2.07 -1.68
C SER A 33 -4.61 -1.70 -0.32
N ILE A 34 -4.72 -2.59 0.67
CA ILE A 34 -4.08 -2.43 1.99
C ILE A 34 -2.55 -2.42 1.86
N LEU A 35 -1.99 -3.34 1.07
CA LEU A 35 -0.55 -3.42 0.88
C LEU A 35 -0.01 -2.20 0.14
N PHE A 36 -0.78 -1.64 -0.79
CA PHE A 36 -0.44 -0.39 -1.47
C PHE A 36 -0.33 0.76 -0.46
N ASN A 37 -1.31 0.88 0.44
CA ASN A 37 -1.30 1.89 1.48
C ASN A 37 -0.16 1.71 2.49
N LEU A 38 0.25 0.47 2.77
CA LEU A 38 1.45 0.21 3.58
C LEU A 38 2.71 0.75 2.90
N GLY A 39 2.87 0.53 1.60
CA GLY A 39 3.98 1.07 0.82
C GLY A 39 3.97 2.61 0.76
N ALA A 40 2.78 3.19 0.57
CA ALA A 40 2.59 4.64 0.56
C ALA A 40 2.94 5.27 1.92
N LEU A 41 2.49 4.66 3.03
CA LEU A 41 2.81 5.11 4.38
C LEU A 41 4.31 5.06 4.66
N HIS A 42 4.99 3.97 4.31
CA HIS A 42 6.44 3.88 4.46
C HIS A 42 7.18 4.92 3.60
N SER A 43 6.70 5.21 2.39
CA SER A 43 7.26 6.27 1.55
C SER A 43 7.13 7.65 2.21
N LEU A 44 5.97 7.92 2.83
CA LEU A 44 5.73 9.15 3.58
C LEU A 44 6.62 9.26 4.82
N LEU A 45 6.74 8.19 5.61
CA LEU A 45 7.62 8.16 6.78
C LEU A 45 9.08 8.41 6.39
N GLY A 46 9.59 7.69 5.38
CA GLY A 46 10.94 7.92 4.86
C GLY A 46 11.18 9.34 4.34
N SER A 47 10.13 10.02 3.84
CA SER A 47 10.21 11.43 3.43
C SER A 47 10.25 12.41 4.60
N ARG A 48 9.72 12.02 5.76
CA ARG A 48 9.62 12.85 6.98
C ARG A 48 10.79 12.71 7.93
N GLU A 49 11.57 11.63 7.82
CA GLU A 49 12.77 11.43 8.63
C GLU A 49 13.84 12.49 8.36
N ASP A 50 14.46 12.97 9.44
CA ASP A 50 15.60 13.89 9.36
C ASP A 50 16.81 13.16 8.75
N ARG A 51 17.42 13.73 7.73
CA ARG A 51 18.57 13.14 7.02
C ARG A 51 19.89 13.80 7.38
N VAL A 52 19.91 14.57 8.46
CA VAL A 52 21.13 15.22 8.97
C VAL A 52 21.89 14.28 9.91
N SER A 53 21.19 13.44 10.67
CA SER A 53 21.81 12.43 11.53
C SER A 53 22.02 11.10 10.81
N GLU A 54 23.08 10.38 11.18
CA GLU A 54 23.34 9.02 10.65
C GLU A 54 22.16 8.08 10.91
N GLU A 55 21.55 8.19 12.10
CA GLU A 55 20.40 7.37 12.47
C GLU A 55 19.19 7.69 11.60
N GLY A 56 18.85 8.97 11.42
CA GLY A 56 17.72 9.36 10.58
C GLY A 56 17.91 8.99 9.11
N MET A 57 19.15 9.02 8.59
CA MET A 57 19.47 8.47 7.26
C MET A 57 19.20 6.95 7.17
N LYS A 58 19.58 6.18 8.20
CA LYS A 58 19.34 4.73 8.25
C LYS A 58 17.85 4.40 8.34
N VAL A 59 17.09 5.15 9.16
CA VAL A 59 15.64 4.98 9.30
C VAL A 59 14.94 5.33 7.99
N ALA A 60 15.28 6.47 7.37
CA ALA A 60 14.74 6.86 6.06
C ALA A 60 14.99 5.79 4.99
N CYS A 61 16.22 5.25 4.94
CA CYS A 61 16.60 4.20 4.01
C CYS A 61 15.79 2.91 4.25
N THR A 62 15.60 2.52 5.51
CA THR A 62 14.79 1.36 5.87
C THR A 62 13.34 1.53 5.43
N HIS A 63 12.75 2.71 5.66
CA HIS A 63 11.40 3.02 5.22
C HIS A 63 11.23 2.93 3.70
N TYR A 64 12.16 3.46 2.91
CA TYR A 64 12.07 3.33 1.45
C TYR A 64 12.25 1.89 0.98
N GLN A 65 13.12 1.10 1.62
CA GLN A 65 13.25 -0.33 1.29
C GLN A 65 11.96 -1.09 1.61
N SER A 66 11.34 -0.83 2.76
CA SER A 66 10.04 -1.41 3.12
C SER A 66 8.93 -1.02 2.14
N ALA A 67 8.89 0.26 1.71
CA ALA A 67 7.94 0.73 0.70
C ALA A 67 8.14 0.01 -0.64
N ALA A 68 9.39 -0.08 -1.10
CA ALA A 68 9.73 -0.78 -2.34
C ALA A 68 9.37 -2.27 -2.27
N GLY A 69 9.58 -2.91 -1.12
CA GLY A 69 9.17 -4.30 -0.87
C GLY A 69 7.65 -4.48 -0.98
N ALA A 70 6.87 -3.62 -0.35
CA ALA A 70 5.41 -3.64 -0.43
C ALA A 70 4.91 -3.48 -1.88
N PHE A 71 5.43 -2.48 -2.62
CA PHE A 71 5.03 -2.27 -4.01
C PHE A 71 5.47 -3.39 -4.96
N THR A 72 6.62 -4.03 -4.69
CA THR A 72 7.10 -5.17 -5.49
C THR A 72 6.21 -6.39 -5.30
N TYR A 73 5.64 -6.60 -4.11
CA TYR A 73 4.76 -7.73 -3.84
C TYR A 73 3.38 -7.59 -4.51
N ILE A 74 2.92 -6.36 -4.75
CA ILE A 74 1.64 -6.08 -5.43
C ILE A 74 1.75 -6.25 -6.96
N LYS A 75 2.97 -6.09 -7.50
CA LYS A 75 3.26 -6.14 -8.93
C LYS A 75 3.19 -7.55 -9.50
#